data_AF-A0A4Q3V8V5-F1
#
_entry.id   AF-A0A4Q3V8V5-F1
#
_cell.length_a   1.000
_cell.length_b   1.000
_cell.length_c   1.000
_cell.angle_alpha   90.00
_cell.angle_beta   90.00
_cell.angle_gamma   90.00
#
_symmetry.space_group_name_H-M   'P 1'
#
loop_
_entity.id
_entity.type
_entity.pdbx_description
1 polymer ?
#
loop_
_entity_poly.entity_id
_entity_poly.type
_entity_poly.pdbx_seq_one_letter_code
_entity_poly.pdbx_strand_id
1 'polypeptide(L)'
;YKTITNEVKLYLQGGYGKAPGSVSEKLRRQAIGSEEVIDVRPADLLKPEMAKLRKDIGELARNEEDVLTYAMFPDIGRKYLEERNAGTLKPEALLPIPEAGAMASSKGEGVPTEFVIDVHGETYRVDMGQPLLLEDLLRKHPKLRIYVMHYGSPFVDQMIAMMFTYPNLYVDVSCNNWAFPRAQFHDALKRMVDAGLEKRILFGSDQMNWPDAIGEAIKSIETAPFLSDEQKRDILYNNAARFLRLSEAEIAKDHQRGTPGSESSFKPAFRKAAR
;
A
#
# COMPACT_ATOMS: atom_id res chain seq x y z
N TYR A 1 5.99 -24.65 -6.98
CA TYR A 1 6.67 -23.39 -6.62
C TYR A 1 8.15 -23.67 -6.46
N LYS A 2 9.01 -22.87 -7.11
CA LYS A 2 10.47 -23.03 -7.05
C LYS A 2 11.05 -22.49 -5.73
N THR A 3 10.39 -21.48 -5.15
CA THR A 3 10.64 -20.90 -3.81
C THR A 3 9.30 -20.45 -3.20
N ILE A 4 9.11 -20.60 -1.89
CA ILE A 4 7.95 -20.09 -1.13
C ILE A 4 8.47 -18.98 -0.20
N THR A 5 7.94 -17.76 -0.32
CA THR A 5 8.36 -16.62 0.50
C THR A 5 7.86 -16.75 1.94
N ASN A 6 8.46 -15.98 2.86
CA ASN A 6 8.08 -16.04 4.27
C ASN A 6 6.64 -15.57 4.51
N GLU A 7 6.16 -14.60 3.73
CA GLU A 7 4.78 -14.08 3.80
C GLU A 7 3.79 -15.16 3.39
N VAL A 8 4.10 -15.93 2.34
CA VAL A 8 3.25 -17.05 1.91
C VAL A 8 3.24 -18.16 2.95
N LYS A 9 4.37 -18.43 3.62
CA LYS A 9 4.42 -19.38 4.74
C LYS A 9 3.55 -18.90 5.91
N LEU A 10 3.73 -17.66 6.35
CA LEU A 10 2.95 -17.03 7.43
C LEU A 10 1.45 -17.04 7.10
N TYR A 11 1.08 -16.74 5.86
CA TYR A 11 -0.32 -16.81 5.41
C TYR A 11 -0.88 -18.23 5.49
N LEU A 12 -0.15 -19.23 4.98
CA LEU A 12 -0.60 -20.61 4.98
C LEU A 12 -0.61 -21.24 6.39
N GLN A 13 0.22 -20.72 7.29
CA GLN A 13 0.24 -21.03 8.71
C GLN A 13 -0.94 -20.41 9.46
N GLY A 14 -1.54 -19.32 8.97
CA GLY A 14 -2.61 -18.60 9.64
C GLY A 14 -2.16 -17.34 10.40
N GLY A 15 -0.92 -16.88 10.20
CA GLY A 15 -0.36 -15.67 10.82
C GLY A 15 -1.06 -14.36 10.45
N TYR A 16 -1.91 -14.36 9.41
CA TYR A 16 -2.79 -13.23 9.04
C TYR A 16 -4.28 -13.51 9.32
N GLY A 17 -4.57 -14.54 10.11
CA GLY A 17 -5.92 -15.01 10.39
C GLY A 17 -6.45 -15.98 9.34
N LYS A 18 -7.77 -16.21 9.36
CA LYS A 18 -8.43 -17.22 8.53
C LYS A 18 -8.43 -16.82 7.05
N ALA A 19 -7.86 -17.68 6.21
CA ALA A 19 -7.94 -17.51 4.76
C ALA A 19 -9.41 -17.45 4.28
N PRO A 20 -9.77 -16.51 3.38
CA PRO A 20 -11.14 -16.36 2.88
C PRO A 20 -11.61 -17.52 1.99
N GLY A 21 -10.69 -18.37 1.52
CA GLY A 21 -10.98 -19.55 0.70
C GLY A 21 -10.37 -20.83 1.27
N SER A 22 -10.70 -21.96 0.67
CA SER A 22 -10.09 -23.24 1.02
C SER A 22 -8.61 -23.25 0.65
N VAL A 23 -7.77 -23.63 1.62
CA VAL A 23 -6.32 -23.75 1.42
C VAL A 23 -6.00 -25.18 1.00
N SER A 24 -5.12 -25.34 0.01
CA SER A 24 -4.63 -26.66 -0.38
C SER A 24 -3.70 -27.24 0.69
N GLU A 25 -4.08 -28.37 1.28
CA GLU A 25 -3.28 -29.07 2.30
C GLU A 25 -1.89 -29.48 1.80
N LYS A 26 -1.77 -29.81 0.50
CA LYS A 26 -0.49 -30.11 -0.12
C LYS A 26 0.44 -28.89 -0.13
N LEU A 27 -0.10 -27.72 -0.48
CA LEU A 27 0.66 -26.46 -0.50
C LEU A 27 1.00 -26.01 0.92
N ARG A 28 0.04 -26.12 1.84
CA ARG A 28 0.25 -25.82 3.26
C ARG A 28 1.39 -26.64 3.85
N ARG A 29 1.38 -27.97 3.69
CA ARG A 29 2.48 -28.85 4.13
C ARG A 29 3.81 -28.50 3.48
N GLN A 30 3.82 -28.12 2.21
CA GLN A 30 5.04 -27.69 1.54
C GLN A 30 5.60 -26.36 2.09
N ALA A 31 4.72 -25.46 2.55
CA ALA A 31 5.09 -24.15 3.03
C ALA A 31 5.51 -24.15 4.51
N ILE A 32 4.72 -24.76 5.38
CA ILE A 32 4.90 -24.70 6.85
C ILE A 32 5.55 -25.97 7.43
N GLY A 33 5.73 -27.02 6.61
CA GLY A 33 6.34 -28.27 7.04
C GLY A 33 5.54 -28.96 8.16
N SER A 34 6.16 -29.04 9.34
CA SER A 34 5.59 -29.61 10.57
C SER A 34 5.12 -28.56 11.56
N GLU A 35 5.12 -27.27 11.20
CA GLU A 35 4.61 -26.22 12.06
C GLU A 35 3.08 -26.31 12.18
N GLU A 36 2.56 -25.97 13.36
CA GLU A 36 1.13 -25.99 13.62
C GLU A 36 0.41 -24.84 12.90
N VAL A 37 -0.82 -25.12 12.48
CA VAL A 37 -1.70 -24.12 11.86
C VAL A 37 -2.34 -23.29 12.97
N ILE A 38 -2.20 -21.99 12.88
CA ILE A 38 -2.83 -21.00 13.75
C ILE A 38 -4.29 -20.86 13.30
N ASP A 39 -5.22 -21.34 14.12
CA ASP A 39 -6.67 -21.27 13.90
C ASP A 39 -7.36 -20.19 14.75
N VAL A 40 -6.66 -19.66 15.74
CA VAL A 40 -7.07 -18.51 16.57
C VAL A 40 -6.60 -17.18 15.99
N ARG A 41 -6.99 -16.06 16.60
CA ARG A 41 -6.42 -14.76 16.25
C ARG A 41 -4.92 -14.78 16.61
N PRO A 42 -3.99 -14.54 15.68
CA PRO A 42 -2.55 -14.62 15.95
C PRO A 42 -2.08 -13.75 17.12
N ALA A 43 -2.74 -12.61 17.35
CA ALA A 43 -2.47 -11.73 18.49
C ALA A 43 -2.73 -12.40 19.85
N ASP A 44 -3.59 -13.42 19.94
CA ASP A 44 -3.90 -14.13 21.18
C ASP A 44 -2.77 -15.09 21.60
N LEU A 45 -1.87 -15.43 20.66
CA LEU A 45 -0.68 -16.24 20.94
C LEU A 45 0.49 -15.42 21.48
N LEU A 46 0.40 -14.09 21.43
CA LEU A 46 1.43 -13.20 21.94
C LEU A 46 1.40 -13.21 23.48
N LYS A 47 2.56 -13.43 24.08
CA LYS A 47 2.71 -13.32 25.54
C LYS A 47 2.69 -11.85 25.94
N PRO A 48 2.24 -11.50 27.15
CA PRO A 48 2.38 -10.14 27.66
C PRO A 48 3.86 -9.74 27.75
N GLU A 49 4.29 -8.73 26.97
CA GLU A 49 5.71 -8.34 26.90
C GLU A 49 6.03 -7.05 27.65
N MET A 50 5.03 -6.28 28.10
CA MET A 50 5.23 -4.95 28.69
C MET A 50 6.20 -4.95 29.88
N ALA A 51 6.16 -5.97 30.74
CA ALA A 51 7.08 -6.07 31.87
C ALA A 51 8.55 -6.25 31.42
N LYS A 52 8.77 -7.06 30.37
CA LYS A 52 10.09 -7.26 29.77
C LYS A 52 10.56 -5.98 29.08
N LEU A 53 9.70 -5.36 28.28
CA LEU A 53 10.02 -4.12 27.55
C LEU A 53 10.42 -2.99 28.50
N ARG A 54 9.71 -2.80 29.62
CA ARG A 54 10.08 -1.83 30.67
C ARG A 54 11.48 -2.12 31.24
N LYS A 55 11.79 -3.38 31.51
CA LYS A 55 13.09 -3.79 32.03
C LYS A 55 14.21 -3.54 31.02
N ASP A 56 13.95 -3.85 29.74
CA ASP A 56 14.95 -3.76 28.68
C ASP A 56 15.27 -2.29 28.31
N ILE A 57 14.27 -1.40 28.31
CA ILE A 57 14.49 0.03 28.05
C ILE A 57 14.99 0.79 29.29
N GLY A 58 14.61 0.34 30.49
CA GLY A 58 15.07 0.89 31.76
C GLY A 58 14.76 2.38 31.92
N GLU A 59 15.72 3.14 32.44
CA GLU A 59 15.57 4.57 32.75
C GLU A 59 15.48 5.47 31.51
N LEU A 60 15.69 4.94 30.30
CA LEU A 60 15.52 5.70 29.07
C LEU A 60 14.05 6.07 28.83
N ALA A 61 13.12 5.20 29.22
CA ALA A 61 11.69 5.46 29.13
C ALA A 61 11.20 6.23 30.35
N ARG A 62 10.54 7.36 30.12
CA ARG A 62 9.96 8.22 31.16
C ARG A 62 8.48 7.93 31.41
N ASN A 63 7.82 7.27 30.47
CA ASN A 63 6.40 6.94 30.49
C ASN A 63 6.11 5.68 29.65
N GLU A 64 4.86 5.25 29.62
CA GLU A 64 4.43 4.08 28.83
C GLU A 64 4.57 4.30 27.32
N GLU A 65 4.42 5.53 26.82
CA GLU A 65 4.56 5.84 25.38
C GLU A 65 5.99 5.61 24.89
N ASP A 66 7.00 5.87 25.72
CA ASP A 66 8.40 5.56 25.42
C ASP A 66 8.65 4.05 25.35
N VAL A 67 8.02 3.30 26.26
CA VAL A 67 8.07 1.83 26.23
C VAL A 67 7.42 1.28 24.96
N LEU A 68 6.30 1.86 24.53
CA LEU A 68 5.63 1.52 23.28
C LEU A 68 6.45 1.92 22.05
N THR A 69 7.12 3.07 22.08
CA THR A 69 8.03 3.52 21.02
C THR A 69 9.18 2.52 20.85
N TYR A 70 9.77 2.08 21.95
CA TYR A 70 10.78 1.02 21.96
C TYR A 70 10.23 -0.33 21.49
N ALA A 71 8.99 -0.68 21.85
CA ALA A 71 8.36 -1.92 21.41
C ALA A 71 8.16 -1.98 19.88
N MET A 72 7.76 -0.86 19.27
CA MET A 72 7.55 -0.77 17.83
C MET A 72 8.85 -0.69 17.04
N PHE A 73 9.86 -0.02 17.58
CA PHE A 73 11.15 0.20 16.94
C PHE A 73 12.31 0.04 17.94
N PRO A 74 12.76 -1.18 18.24
CA PRO A 74 13.74 -1.41 19.33
C PRO A 74 15.02 -0.60 19.18
N ASP A 75 15.62 -0.58 17.98
CA ASP A 75 16.90 0.11 17.75
C ASP A 75 16.69 1.63 17.55
N ILE A 76 15.78 2.00 16.66
CA ILE A 76 15.51 3.41 16.32
C ILE A 76 14.89 4.15 17.52
N GLY A 77 13.91 3.52 18.17
CA GLY A 77 13.23 4.06 19.35
C GLY A 77 14.19 4.23 20.53
N ARG A 78 15.07 3.25 20.80
CA ARG A 78 16.11 3.39 21.83
C ARG A 78 17.03 4.58 21.54
N LYS A 79 17.59 4.64 20.33
CA LYS A 79 18.47 5.74 19.92
C LYS A 79 17.77 7.11 20.01
N TYR A 80 16.52 7.18 19.57
CA TYR A 80 15.70 8.39 19.69
C TYR A 80 15.54 8.81 21.17
N LEU A 81 15.21 7.88 22.07
CA LEU A 81 15.04 8.18 23.49
C LEU A 81 16.36 8.60 24.16
N GLU A 82 17.48 7.99 23.78
CA GLU A 82 18.83 8.38 24.21
C GLU A 82 19.14 9.82 23.80
N GLU A 83 18.98 10.14 22.51
CA GLU A 83 19.23 11.49 21.98
C GLU A 83 18.26 12.53 22.56
N ARG A 84 16.99 12.16 22.78
CA ARG A 84 15.98 13.02 23.42
C ARG A 84 16.39 13.34 24.85
N ASN A 85 16.79 12.33 25.62
CA ASN A 85 17.16 12.50 27.01
C ASN A 85 18.47 13.28 27.16
N ALA A 86 19.40 13.12 26.21
CA ALA A 86 20.66 13.86 26.13
C ALA A 86 20.50 15.28 25.56
N GLY A 87 19.34 15.62 24.99
CA GLY A 87 19.12 16.91 24.31
C GLY A 87 19.91 17.06 23.01
N THR A 88 20.31 15.94 22.38
CA THR A 88 21.13 15.90 21.16
C THR A 88 20.34 15.59 19.90
N LEU A 89 19.01 15.46 19.99
CA LEU A 89 18.14 15.25 18.83
C LEU A 89 18.42 16.30 17.76
N LYS A 90 18.91 15.82 16.62
CA LYS A 90 19.02 16.62 15.40
C LYS A 90 17.95 16.11 14.44
N PRO A 91 16.98 16.95 14.06
CA PRO A 91 16.10 16.62 12.95
C PRO A 91 16.98 16.26 11.75
N GLU A 92 16.65 15.16 11.08
CA GLU A 92 17.27 14.86 9.80
C GLU A 92 17.08 16.07 8.90
N ALA A 93 18.18 16.58 8.32
CA ALA A 93 18.09 17.69 7.40
C ALA A 93 17.23 17.21 6.22
N LEU A 94 16.08 17.86 6.01
CA LEU A 94 15.25 17.58 4.86
C LEU A 94 16.13 17.70 3.63
N LEU A 95 16.34 16.58 2.95
CA LEU A 95 16.99 16.62 1.65
C LEU A 95 16.15 17.55 0.77
N PRO A 96 16.77 18.43 -0.02
CA PRO A 96 16.02 19.19 -1.00
C PRO A 96 15.22 18.21 -1.83
N ILE A 97 13.96 18.55 -2.10
CA ILE A 97 13.13 17.80 -3.05
C ILE A 97 13.99 17.63 -4.30
N PRO A 98 14.32 16.39 -4.72
CA PRO A 98 15.16 16.20 -5.88
C PRO A 98 14.54 16.98 -7.04
N GLU A 99 15.32 17.88 -7.64
CA GLU A 99 14.85 18.51 -8.87
C GLU A 99 14.52 17.38 -9.86
N ALA A 100 13.35 17.48 -10.49
CA ALA A 100 12.91 16.50 -11.47
C ALA A 100 13.99 16.38 -12.57
N GLY A 101 14.78 15.31 -12.54
CA GLY A 101 15.92 15.09 -13.44
C GLY A 101 17.22 14.65 -12.77
N ALA A 102 17.36 14.72 -11.45
CA ALA A 102 18.53 14.18 -10.75
C ALA A 102 18.45 12.65 -10.60
N MET A 103 18.55 11.92 -11.72
CA MET A 103 18.95 10.52 -11.63
C MET A 103 20.37 10.44 -11.09
N ALA A 104 20.57 9.58 -10.08
CA ALA A 104 21.87 9.29 -9.52
C ALA A 104 22.84 8.88 -10.62
N SER A 105 23.79 9.76 -10.97
CA SER A 105 25.02 9.31 -11.60
C SER A 105 25.82 8.61 -10.50
N SER A 106 25.82 7.27 -10.48
CA SER A 106 26.81 6.54 -9.71
C SER A 106 28.18 6.85 -10.31
N LYS A 107 28.91 7.78 -9.67
CA LYS A 107 30.33 7.98 -9.97
C LYS A 107 31.07 6.74 -9.47
N GLY A 108 31.43 5.83 -10.38
CA GLY A 108 32.55 4.91 -10.18
C GLY A 108 32.23 3.41 -10.12
N GLU A 109 30.98 2.99 -10.30
CA GLU A 109 30.67 1.57 -10.45
C GLU A 109 30.48 1.24 -11.94
N GLY A 110 30.94 0.06 -12.35
CA GLY A 110 31.00 -0.35 -13.76
C GLY A 110 29.67 -0.27 -14.50
N VAL A 111 29.68 -0.63 -15.79
CA VAL A 111 28.47 -0.65 -16.61
C VAL A 111 27.39 -1.51 -15.92
N PRO A 112 26.20 -0.96 -15.62
CA PRO A 112 25.12 -1.73 -15.01
C PRO A 112 24.75 -2.93 -15.90
N THR A 113 24.86 -4.15 -15.37
CA THR A 113 24.52 -5.39 -16.09
C THR A 113 23.10 -5.87 -15.80
N GLU A 114 22.47 -5.34 -14.74
CA GLU A 114 21.13 -5.72 -14.30
C GLU A 114 20.30 -4.49 -13.98
N PHE A 115 18.98 -4.58 -14.19
CA PHE A 115 18.05 -3.53 -13.81
C PHE A 115 17.36 -3.92 -12.49
N VAL A 116 17.92 -3.41 -11.40
CA VAL A 116 17.54 -3.73 -10.03
C VAL A 116 17.12 -2.45 -9.31
N ILE A 117 16.11 -2.55 -8.47
CA ILE A 117 15.62 -1.45 -7.63
C ILE A 117 15.53 -1.90 -6.18
N ASP A 118 15.83 -0.98 -5.26
CA ASP A 118 15.63 -1.19 -3.84
C ASP A 118 14.28 -0.59 -3.41
N VAL A 119 13.42 -1.42 -2.84
CA VAL A 119 12.08 -1.04 -2.38
C VAL A 119 11.94 -1.51 -0.94
N HIS A 120 11.77 -0.57 -0.01
CA HIS A 120 11.62 -0.85 1.43
C HIS A 120 12.76 -1.69 2.06
N GLY A 121 13.99 -1.53 1.55
CA GLY A 121 15.17 -2.25 2.05
C GLY A 121 15.40 -3.63 1.42
N GLU A 122 14.55 -4.03 0.49
CA GLU A 122 14.69 -5.26 -0.28
C GLU A 122 15.02 -4.96 -1.74
N THR A 123 15.87 -5.81 -2.33
CA THR A 123 16.42 -5.63 -3.67
C THR A 123 15.66 -6.50 -4.68
N TYR A 124 15.08 -5.88 -5.70
CA TYR A 124 14.26 -6.57 -6.71
C TYR A 124 14.74 -6.31 -8.12
N ARG A 125 14.75 -7.36 -8.95
CA ARG A 125 14.87 -7.19 -10.41
C ARG A 125 13.56 -6.65 -10.98
N VAL A 126 13.67 -5.65 -11.85
CA VAL A 126 12.50 -4.96 -12.43
C VAL A 126 11.64 -5.89 -13.30
N ASP A 127 12.23 -6.93 -13.91
CA ASP A 127 11.49 -7.93 -14.69
C ASP A 127 10.47 -8.73 -13.86
N MET A 128 10.71 -8.87 -12.55
CA MET A 128 9.78 -9.53 -11.63
C MET A 128 8.47 -8.75 -11.41
N GLY A 129 8.43 -7.47 -11.81
CA GLY A 129 7.23 -6.64 -11.79
C GLY A 129 6.39 -6.70 -13.07
N GLN A 130 6.79 -7.48 -14.08
CA GLN A 130 6.07 -7.53 -15.36
C GLN A 130 4.67 -8.13 -15.21
N PRO A 131 3.61 -7.45 -15.68
CA PRO A 131 2.24 -7.96 -15.61
C PRO A 131 2.09 -9.37 -16.21
N LEU A 132 2.81 -9.67 -17.30
CA LEU A 132 2.73 -10.96 -17.99
C LEU A 132 3.04 -12.17 -17.11
N LEU A 133 3.77 -11.98 -16.01
CA LEU A 133 4.01 -13.05 -15.03
C LEU A 133 2.71 -13.55 -14.36
N LEU A 134 1.63 -12.75 -14.40
CA LEU A 134 0.30 -13.13 -13.90
C LEU A 134 -0.51 -13.97 -14.89
N GLU A 135 -0.11 -14.05 -16.17
CA GLU A 135 -0.90 -14.69 -17.22
C GLU A 135 -1.25 -16.14 -16.86
N ASP A 136 -0.27 -16.87 -16.36
CA ASP A 136 -0.39 -18.28 -16.05
C ASP A 136 -1.36 -18.54 -14.87
N LEU A 137 -1.46 -17.58 -13.94
CA LEU A 137 -2.44 -17.57 -12.86
C LEU A 137 -3.84 -17.28 -13.40
N LEU A 138 -3.99 -16.22 -14.20
CA LEU A 138 -5.27 -15.76 -14.75
C LEU A 138 -5.90 -16.84 -15.65
N ARG A 139 -5.08 -17.53 -16.45
CA ARG A 139 -5.51 -18.65 -17.30
C ARG A 139 -6.00 -19.85 -16.47
N LYS A 140 -5.33 -20.18 -15.37
CA LYS A 140 -5.72 -21.29 -14.48
C LYS A 140 -6.96 -20.97 -13.65
N HIS A 141 -7.17 -19.70 -13.33
CA HIS A 141 -8.26 -19.24 -12.46
C HIS A 141 -9.09 -18.13 -13.12
N PRO A 142 -9.83 -18.42 -14.20
CA PRO A 142 -10.51 -17.39 -15.01
C PRO A 142 -11.60 -16.62 -14.27
N LYS A 143 -12.09 -17.15 -13.13
CA LYS A 143 -13.10 -16.50 -12.27
C LYS A 143 -12.49 -15.67 -11.14
N LEU A 144 -11.18 -15.73 -10.94
CA LEU A 144 -10.50 -14.96 -9.89
C LEU A 144 -10.54 -13.48 -10.24
N ARG A 145 -11.02 -12.66 -9.31
CA ARG A 145 -10.92 -11.20 -9.40
C ARG A 145 -9.69 -10.76 -8.64
N ILE A 146 -8.84 -10.02 -9.33
CA ILE A 146 -7.58 -9.51 -8.80
C ILE A 146 -7.42 -8.09 -9.30
N TYR A 147 -6.90 -7.21 -8.44
CA TYR A 147 -6.38 -5.92 -8.88
C TYR A 147 -4.85 -5.95 -8.79
N VAL A 148 -4.19 -5.30 -9.75
CA VAL A 148 -2.74 -5.08 -9.73
C VAL A 148 -2.49 -3.68 -9.20
N MET A 149 -1.72 -3.59 -8.13
CA MET A 149 -1.35 -2.32 -7.53
C MET A 149 -0.51 -1.48 -8.49
N HIS A 150 -0.66 -0.16 -8.41
CA HIS A 150 0.10 0.79 -9.22
C HIS A 150 -0.11 0.68 -10.73
N TYR A 151 -1.27 0.17 -11.16
CA TYR A 151 -1.64 -0.02 -12.56
C TYR A 151 -0.59 -0.74 -13.43
N GLY A 152 0.25 -1.56 -12.81
CA GLY A 152 1.35 -2.25 -13.48
C GLY A 152 2.49 -1.34 -13.93
N SER A 153 2.62 -0.13 -13.39
CA SER A 153 3.74 0.78 -13.65
C SER A 153 5.10 0.08 -13.40
N PRO A 154 6.10 0.24 -14.29
CA PRO A 154 6.10 1.10 -15.50
C PRO A 154 5.54 0.41 -16.76
N PHE A 155 5.06 -0.83 -16.67
CA PHE A 155 4.62 -1.67 -17.79
C PHE A 155 3.16 -1.42 -18.22
N VAL A 156 2.78 -0.15 -18.37
CA VAL A 156 1.39 0.28 -18.65
C VAL A 156 0.80 -0.41 -19.89
N ASP A 157 1.56 -0.54 -20.98
CA ASP A 157 1.08 -1.19 -22.21
C ASP A 157 0.78 -2.68 -22.02
N GLN A 158 1.65 -3.39 -21.31
CA GLN A 158 1.41 -4.79 -21.00
C GLN A 158 0.18 -4.92 -20.10
N MET A 159 0.02 -4.01 -19.14
CA MET A 159 -1.13 -4.02 -18.26
C MET A 159 -2.44 -3.79 -19.02
N ILE A 160 -2.48 -2.81 -19.93
CA ILE A 160 -3.63 -2.55 -20.80
C ILE A 160 -3.97 -3.80 -21.63
N ALA A 161 -2.97 -4.42 -22.28
CA ALA A 161 -3.18 -5.64 -23.08
C ALA A 161 -3.75 -6.81 -22.24
N MET A 162 -3.25 -6.98 -21.03
CA MET A 162 -3.76 -8.00 -20.11
C MET A 162 -5.16 -7.69 -19.62
N MET A 163 -5.46 -6.45 -19.25
CA MET A 163 -6.80 -6.06 -18.83
C MET A 163 -7.80 -6.24 -19.97
N PHE A 164 -7.42 -5.95 -21.21
CA PHE A 164 -8.26 -6.22 -22.39
C PHE A 164 -8.61 -7.70 -22.49
N THR A 165 -7.63 -8.58 -22.27
CA THR A 165 -7.79 -10.04 -22.38
C THR A 165 -8.54 -10.66 -21.19
N TYR A 166 -8.29 -10.15 -19.97
CA TYR A 166 -8.78 -10.73 -18.72
C TYR A 166 -9.80 -9.79 -18.05
N PRO A 167 -11.12 -10.05 -18.18
CA PRO A 167 -12.17 -9.14 -17.71
C PRO A 167 -12.22 -9.00 -16.17
N ASN A 168 -11.69 -9.98 -15.45
CA ASN A 168 -11.63 -9.98 -13.98
C ASN A 168 -10.36 -9.32 -13.41
N LEU A 169 -9.51 -8.77 -14.27
CA LEU A 169 -8.30 -8.04 -13.91
C LEU A 169 -8.61 -6.55 -13.80
N TYR A 170 -8.29 -6.01 -12.63
CA TYR A 170 -8.45 -4.61 -12.24
C TYR A 170 -7.07 -4.02 -11.95
N VAL A 171 -7.02 -2.71 -11.77
CA VAL A 171 -5.83 -2.00 -11.28
C VAL A 171 -6.23 -1.01 -10.21
N ASP A 172 -5.30 -0.56 -9.38
CA ASP A 172 -5.43 0.69 -8.62
C ASP A 172 -4.40 1.74 -9.04
N VAL A 173 -4.59 2.98 -8.59
CA VAL A 173 -3.66 4.10 -8.85
C VAL A 173 -2.70 4.42 -7.70
N SER A 174 -3.01 3.96 -6.49
CA SER A 174 -2.17 4.01 -5.28
C SER A 174 -1.17 5.18 -5.18
N CYS A 175 0.08 4.95 -4.80
CA CYS A 175 1.06 6.03 -4.60
C CYS A 175 1.34 6.85 -5.87
N ASN A 176 1.12 6.31 -7.07
CA ASN A 176 1.43 6.98 -8.32
C ASN A 176 0.63 8.27 -8.52
N ASN A 177 -0.55 8.37 -7.93
CA ASN A 177 -1.43 9.51 -8.15
C ASN A 177 -0.96 10.81 -7.44
N TRP A 178 -0.11 10.68 -6.41
CA TRP A 178 0.46 11.79 -5.63
C TRP A 178 1.99 11.83 -5.64
N ALA A 179 2.67 10.69 -5.77
CA ALA A 179 4.13 10.62 -5.77
C ALA A 179 4.76 10.89 -7.15
N PHE A 180 4.02 10.67 -8.25
CA PHE A 180 4.55 10.86 -9.59
C PHE A 180 4.21 12.26 -10.14
N PRO A 181 5.02 12.80 -11.06
CA PRO A 181 4.65 14.01 -11.80
C PRO A 181 3.25 13.87 -12.41
N ARG A 182 2.43 14.92 -12.21
CA ARG A 182 1.03 14.99 -12.68
C ARG A 182 0.87 14.55 -14.13
N ALA A 183 1.75 15.02 -15.02
CA ALA A 183 1.73 14.69 -16.44
C ALA A 183 1.96 13.20 -16.72
N GLN A 184 2.91 12.56 -16.02
CA GLN A 184 3.19 11.14 -16.17
C GLN A 184 2.02 10.28 -15.70
N PHE A 185 1.46 10.60 -14.53
CA PHE A 185 0.30 9.90 -14.00
C PHE A 185 -0.93 10.08 -14.92
N HIS A 186 -1.19 11.30 -15.38
CA HIS A 186 -2.30 11.61 -16.28
C HIS A 186 -2.15 10.93 -17.63
N ASP A 187 -0.94 10.83 -18.20
CA ASP A 187 -0.69 10.08 -19.44
C ASP A 187 -1.09 8.61 -19.29
N ALA A 188 -0.58 7.94 -18.24
CA ALA A 188 -0.89 6.53 -17.98
C ALA A 188 -2.39 6.31 -17.75
N LEU A 189 -3.01 7.14 -16.90
CA LEU A 189 -4.44 7.05 -16.61
C LEU A 189 -5.29 7.30 -17.86
N LYS A 190 -4.94 8.32 -18.66
CA LYS A 190 -5.65 8.63 -19.91
C LYS A 190 -5.58 7.46 -20.89
N ARG A 191 -4.42 6.82 -21.05
CA ARG A 191 -4.27 5.66 -21.95
C ARG A 191 -5.16 4.49 -21.55
N MET A 192 -5.33 4.23 -20.25
CA MET A 192 -6.24 3.18 -19.78
C MET A 192 -7.71 3.55 -20.02
N VAL A 193 -8.08 4.81 -19.80
CA VAL A 193 -9.43 5.31 -20.06
C VAL A 193 -9.76 5.31 -21.55
N ASP A 194 -8.85 5.78 -22.40
CA ASP A 194 -8.99 5.73 -23.86
C ASP A 194 -9.13 4.29 -24.37
N ALA A 195 -8.53 3.31 -23.67
CA ALA A 195 -8.68 1.89 -23.96
C ALA A 195 -10.01 1.28 -23.45
N GLY A 196 -10.92 2.07 -22.87
CA GLY A 196 -12.21 1.62 -22.35
C GLY A 196 -12.12 0.82 -21.04
N LEU A 197 -11.08 1.06 -20.25
CA LEU A 197 -10.80 0.33 -19.01
C LEU A 197 -11.25 1.08 -17.74
N GLU A 198 -11.90 2.24 -17.88
CA GLU A 198 -12.25 3.15 -16.79
C GLU A 198 -13.08 2.50 -15.68
N LYS A 199 -13.91 1.50 -16.01
CA LYS A 199 -14.75 0.77 -15.05
C LYS A 199 -13.97 -0.23 -14.18
N ARG A 200 -12.66 -0.38 -14.40
CA ARG A 200 -11.76 -1.34 -13.73
C ARG A 200 -10.52 -0.71 -13.09
N ILE A 201 -10.53 0.62 -12.93
CA ILE A 201 -9.46 1.38 -12.27
C ILE A 201 -9.93 1.80 -10.89
N LEU A 202 -9.26 1.35 -9.84
CA LEU A 202 -9.61 1.59 -8.45
C LEU A 202 -8.80 2.76 -7.89
N PHE A 203 -9.42 3.56 -7.02
CA PHE A 203 -8.66 4.51 -6.22
C PHE A 203 -7.93 3.80 -5.08
N GLY A 204 -6.67 4.19 -4.87
CA GLY A 204 -5.86 3.89 -3.70
C GLY A 204 -4.95 5.09 -3.44
N SER A 205 -4.57 5.33 -2.19
CA SER A 205 -3.63 6.40 -1.84
C SER A 205 -2.30 5.88 -1.29
N ASP A 206 -2.22 4.62 -0.88
CA ASP A 206 -1.10 4.07 -0.11
C ASP A 206 -0.64 4.98 1.04
N GLN A 207 -1.60 5.65 1.67
CA GLN A 207 -1.32 6.48 2.82
C GLN A 207 -0.90 5.55 3.97
N MET A 208 0.38 5.59 4.32
CA MET A 208 0.91 4.91 5.51
C MET A 208 1.46 5.93 6.52
N ASN A 209 2.15 6.98 6.04
CA ASN A 209 2.87 7.93 6.90
C ASN A 209 2.62 9.41 6.60
N TRP A 210 1.99 9.76 5.46
CA TRP A 210 1.88 11.13 4.98
C TRP A 210 0.46 11.68 5.14
N PRO A 211 0.20 12.66 6.04
CA PRO A 211 -1.16 13.11 6.35
C PRO A 211 -1.92 13.71 5.15
N ASP A 212 -1.23 14.42 4.27
CA ASP A 212 -1.84 15.14 3.15
C ASP A 212 -1.98 14.31 1.86
N ALA A 213 -1.41 13.09 1.84
CA ALA A 213 -1.35 12.27 0.64
C ALA A 213 -2.74 11.94 0.07
N ILE A 214 -3.74 11.72 0.93
CA ILE A 214 -5.11 11.41 0.49
C ILE A 214 -5.72 12.60 -0.26
N GLY A 215 -5.54 13.83 0.26
CA GLY A 215 -6.07 15.04 -0.37
C GLY A 215 -5.47 15.28 -1.75
N GLU A 216 -4.14 15.19 -1.86
CA GLU A 216 -3.45 15.34 -3.14
C GLU A 216 -3.77 14.20 -4.11
N ALA A 217 -3.94 12.97 -3.62
CA ALA A 217 -4.39 11.82 -4.40
C ALA A 217 -5.80 11.98 -4.98
N ILE A 218 -6.74 12.54 -4.22
CA ILE A 218 -8.11 12.82 -4.69
C ILE A 218 -8.08 13.94 -5.74
N LYS A 219 -7.45 15.06 -5.41
CA LYS A 219 -7.28 16.22 -6.32
C LYS A 219 -6.66 15.81 -7.65
N SER A 220 -5.77 14.85 -7.60
CA SER A 220 -5.14 14.17 -8.73
C SER A 220 -6.12 13.66 -9.79
N ILE A 221 -7.23 13.07 -9.33
CA ILE A 221 -8.30 12.50 -10.15
C ILE A 221 -9.30 13.59 -10.52
N GLU A 222 -9.67 14.45 -9.56
CA GLU A 222 -10.64 15.51 -9.77
C GLU A 222 -10.20 16.52 -10.84
N THR A 223 -8.91 16.81 -10.89
CA THR A 223 -8.31 17.77 -11.84
C THR A 223 -7.91 17.14 -13.17
N ALA A 224 -8.10 15.84 -13.38
CA ALA A 224 -7.82 15.20 -14.67
C ALA A 224 -8.83 15.71 -15.73
N PRO A 225 -8.38 16.46 -16.76
CA PRO A 225 -9.28 17.15 -17.68
C PRO A 225 -9.96 16.20 -18.69
N PHE A 226 -9.44 14.98 -18.83
CA PHE A 226 -9.95 13.97 -19.75
C PHE A 226 -10.96 13.01 -19.10
N LEU A 227 -11.19 13.11 -17.79
CA LEU A 227 -12.19 12.30 -17.09
C LEU A 227 -13.53 13.04 -17.02
N SER A 228 -14.62 12.35 -17.34
CA SER A 228 -15.97 12.79 -17.02
C SER A 228 -16.24 12.68 -15.50
N ASP A 229 -17.27 13.35 -15.01
CA ASP A 229 -17.66 13.26 -13.60
C ASP A 229 -18.08 11.83 -13.21
N GLU A 230 -18.69 11.09 -14.15
CA GLU A 230 -19.01 9.67 -13.95
C GLU A 230 -17.73 8.85 -13.79
N GLN A 231 -16.74 9.05 -14.66
CA GLN A 231 -15.47 8.34 -14.61
C GLN A 231 -14.68 8.65 -13.32
N LYS A 232 -14.69 9.91 -12.87
CA LYS A 232 -14.10 10.29 -11.57
C LYS A 232 -14.78 9.55 -10.43
N ARG A 233 -16.12 9.52 -10.41
CA ARG A 233 -16.89 8.82 -9.37
C ARG A 233 -16.69 7.31 -9.40
N ASP A 234 -16.54 6.75 -10.59
CA ASP A 234 -16.21 5.34 -10.78
C ASP A 234 -14.86 5.00 -10.18
N ILE A 235 -13.82 5.75 -10.55
CA ILE A 235 -12.46 5.54 -10.04
C ILE A 235 -12.41 5.73 -8.52
N LEU A 236 -12.99 6.81 -8.01
CA LEU A 236 -12.96 7.15 -6.58
C LEU A 236 -13.78 6.21 -5.70
N TYR A 237 -14.81 5.54 -6.23
CA TYR A 237 -15.68 4.71 -5.40
C TYR A 237 -16.34 3.54 -6.13
N ASN A 238 -17.13 3.78 -7.18
CA ASN A 238 -18.05 2.74 -7.68
C ASN A 238 -17.33 1.48 -8.16
N ASN A 239 -16.12 1.63 -8.73
CA ASN A 239 -15.32 0.50 -9.18
C ASN A 239 -14.92 -0.38 -7.99
N ALA A 240 -14.52 0.22 -6.87
CA ALA A 240 -14.19 -0.50 -5.64
C ALA A 240 -15.43 -1.19 -5.04
N ALA A 241 -16.58 -0.50 -5.02
CA ALA A 241 -17.84 -1.10 -4.56
C ALA A 241 -18.20 -2.35 -5.37
N ARG A 242 -18.10 -2.30 -6.71
CA ARG A 242 -18.32 -3.47 -7.60
C ARG A 242 -17.28 -4.56 -7.40
N PHE A 243 -16.00 -4.20 -7.25
CA PHE A 243 -14.92 -5.14 -7.03
C PHE A 243 -15.11 -5.90 -5.70
N LEU A 244 -15.40 -5.19 -4.62
CA LEU A 244 -15.62 -5.75 -3.29
C LEU A 244 -16.99 -6.42 -3.12
N ARG A 245 -17.92 -6.24 -4.08
CA ARG A 245 -19.31 -6.72 -4.02
C ARG A 245 -20.08 -6.15 -2.82
N LEU A 246 -19.93 -4.85 -2.59
CA LEU A 246 -20.73 -4.17 -1.59
C LEU A 246 -22.21 -4.27 -1.96
N SER A 247 -23.05 -4.53 -0.96
CA SER A 247 -24.50 -4.53 -1.08
C SER A 247 -25.05 -3.11 -1.24
N GLU A 248 -26.27 -2.99 -1.75
CA GLU A 248 -26.96 -1.68 -1.85
C GLU A 248 -27.06 -0.98 -0.48
N ALA A 249 -27.24 -1.76 0.59
CA ALA A 249 -27.28 -1.23 1.95
C ALA A 249 -25.93 -0.67 2.42
N GLU A 250 -24.82 -1.34 2.10
CA GLU A 250 -23.46 -0.85 2.42
C GLU A 250 -23.16 0.43 1.62
N ILE A 251 -23.49 0.44 0.33
CA ILE A 251 -23.32 1.61 -0.54
C ILE A 251 -24.15 2.80 -0.03
N ALA A 252 -25.40 2.56 0.34
CA ALA A 252 -26.27 3.60 0.89
C ALA A 252 -25.70 4.19 2.19
N LYS A 253 -25.14 3.34 3.07
CA LYS A 253 -24.52 3.76 4.33
C LYS A 253 -23.27 4.62 4.11
N ASP A 254 -22.44 4.25 3.14
CA ASP A 254 -21.23 5.03 2.79
C ASP A 254 -21.61 6.44 2.30
N HIS A 255 -22.65 6.56 1.49
CA HIS A 255 -23.13 7.85 1.00
C HIS A 255 -23.86 8.69 2.06
N GLN A 256 -24.53 8.07 3.04
CA GLN A 256 -25.18 8.78 4.15
C GLN A 256 -24.18 9.48 5.08
N ARG A 257 -22.96 8.94 5.22
CA ARG A 257 -21.88 9.60 5.98
C ARG A 257 -21.43 10.93 5.37
N GLY A 258 -21.80 11.21 4.10
CA GLY A 258 -21.47 12.44 3.37
C GLY A 258 -22.55 13.53 3.38
N THR A 259 -23.73 13.31 3.98
CA THR A 259 -24.78 14.34 4.09
C THR A 259 -24.53 15.24 5.31
N PRO A 260 -24.26 16.55 5.15
CA PRO A 260 -24.09 17.45 6.28
C PRO A 260 -25.47 17.75 6.87
N GLY A 261 -25.76 17.15 8.03
CA GLY A 261 -27.09 17.26 8.64
C GLY A 261 -27.23 16.60 10.01
N SER A 262 -26.21 16.70 10.88
CA SER A 262 -26.40 16.70 12.33
C SER A 262 -25.12 17.23 12.99
N GLU A 263 -25.15 18.49 13.41
CA GLU A 263 -24.11 19.08 14.25
C GLU A 263 -23.98 18.31 15.58
N SER A 264 -22.96 17.46 15.75
CA SER A 264 -22.43 17.16 17.09
C SER A 264 -21.08 16.40 17.17
N SER A 265 -20.30 16.17 16.10
CA SER A 265 -19.03 15.43 16.29
C SER A 265 -17.89 15.65 15.29
N PHE A 266 -17.86 16.77 14.56
CA PHE A 266 -16.62 17.25 13.94
C PHE A 266 -16.27 18.62 14.54
N LYS A 267 -15.36 18.64 15.53
CA LYS A 267 -14.75 19.89 15.99
C LYS A 267 -13.73 20.34 14.94
N PRO A 268 -13.86 21.56 14.37
CA PRO A 268 -12.86 22.11 13.46
C PRO A 268 -11.73 22.70 14.29
N ALA A 269 -10.58 22.03 14.32
CA ALA A 269 -9.33 22.69 14.67
C ALA A 269 -8.69 23.23 13.39
N PHE A 270 -8.18 24.47 13.46
CA PHE A 270 -7.44 25.20 12.43
C PHE A 270 -8.24 26.04 11.43
N ARG A 271 -8.79 27.15 11.95
CA ARG A 271 -8.93 28.39 11.20
C ARG A 271 -8.49 29.60 12.05
N LYS A 272 -7.18 29.87 12.12
CA LYS A 272 -6.62 31.21 12.39
C LYS A 272 -5.10 31.26 12.18
N ALA A 273 -4.66 31.80 11.06
CA ALA A 273 -3.43 32.59 10.91
C ALA A 273 -3.27 33.01 9.43
N ALA A 274 -4.02 34.04 9.04
CA ALA A 274 -3.70 34.86 7.88
C ALA A 274 -3.97 36.32 8.28
N ARG A 275 -3.05 36.84 9.09
CA ARG A 275 -2.58 38.23 9.17
C ARG A 275 -1.15 38.17 9.68
#